data_AF-A0A377C526-F1
#
_entry.id   AF-A0A377C526-F1
#
_cell.length_a   1.000
_cell.length_b   1.000
_cell.length_c   1.000
_cell.angle_alpha   90.00
_cell.angle_beta   90.00
_cell.angle_gamma   90.00
#
_symmetry.space_group_name_H-M   'P 1'
#
loop_
_entity.id
_entity.type
_entity.pdbx_description
1 polymer ?
#
loop_
_entity_poly.entity_id
_entity_poly.type
_entity_poly.pdbx_seq_one_letter_code
_entity_poly.pdbx_strand_id
1 'polypeptide(L)'
;MFNGRPFPVDAFPKIIRNAIYEVEQHTQAPQGLIAASALGVISLACQNRIDVCRLNNLRGPVSLFLMTLAESGERKSTVDKLLMKPLYQLEEDLFEKYTHDLTAWRNDEAIFNIEKKALMSKLKSDIRRNKDHLATNERLKELLTTNPKAPVRFKFLFNDATPAAIKAHLCGHWRSVGIMSDEAGIIFNGYTLNELPFINKMWDGSIFTVERKTSPRN
;
A
#
# COMPACT_ATOMS: atom_id res chain seq x y z
N MET A 1 35.22 -9.20 17.04
CA MET A 1 34.65 -10.33 16.27
C MET A 1 33.34 -10.72 16.90
N PHE A 2 32.21 -10.52 16.22
CA PHE A 2 30.93 -11.06 16.68
C PHE A 2 31.02 -12.60 16.68
N ASN A 3 30.58 -13.23 17.78
CA ASN A 3 30.70 -14.67 18.02
C ASN A 3 30.22 -15.53 16.83
N GLY A 4 31.12 -16.33 16.27
CA GLY A 4 30.99 -17.03 14.98
C GLY A 4 30.16 -18.30 14.99
N ARG A 5 28.87 -18.22 15.37
CA ARG A 5 27.90 -19.25 14.99
C ARG A 5 27.30 -18.89 13.63
N PRO A 6 27.20 -19.86 12.68
CA PRO A 6 26.57 -19.59 11.40
C PRO A 6 25.11 -19.20 11.58
N PHE A 7 24.59 -18.41 10.65
CA PHE A 7 23.19 -18.02 10.67
C PHE A 7 22.28 -19.26 10.51
N PRO A 8 21.21 -19.42 11.30
CA PRO A 8 20.46 -20.67 11.36
C PRO A 8 19.45 -20.81 10.21
N VAL A 9 19.91 -20.92 8.96
CA VAL A 9 19.04 -21.08 7.78
C VAL A 9 18.17 -22.34 7.89
N ASP A 10 18.66 -23.39 8.57
CA ASP A 10 17.91 -24.63 8.78
C ASP A 10 16.67 -24.51 9.66
N ALA A 11 16.51 -23.40 10.39
CA ALA A 11 15.28 -23.13 11.15
C ALA A 11 14.10 -22.71 10.24
N PHE A 12 14.37 -22.32 8.99
CA PHE A 12 13.33 -21.88 8.06
C PHE A 12 12.57 -23.08 7.46
N PRO A 13 11.27 -22.91 7.12
CA PRO A 13 10.54 -23.86 6.30
C PRO A 13 11.30 -24.18 5.00
N LYS A 14 11.24 -25.44 4.55
CA LYS A 14 12.04 -25.95 3.42
C LYS A 14 12.01 -25.05 2.18
N ILE A 15 10.85 -24.49 1.84
CA ILE A 15 10.70 -23.61 0.67
C ILE A 15 11.50 -22.30 0.81
N ILE A 16 11.46 -21.68 1.99
CA ILE A 16 12.18 -20.43 2.27
C ILE A 16 13.68 -20.72 2.42
N ARG A 17 14.04 -21.80 3.13
CA ARG A 17 15.43 -22.23 3.28
C ARG A 17 16.11 -22.45 1.93
N ASN A 18 15.46 -23.19 1.03
CA ASN A 18 16.01 -23.48 -0.29
C ASN A 18 16.20 -22.20 -1.11
N ALA A 19 15.24 -21.26 -1.05
CA ALA A 19 15.37 -19.97 -1.70
C ALA A 19 16.56 -19.16 -1.14
N ILE A 20 16.79 -19.18 0.18
CA ILE A 20 17.94 -18.51 0.80
C ILE A 20 19.26 -19.10 0.26
N TYR A 21 19.39 -20.43 0.21
CA TYR A 21 20.58 -21.09 -0.33
C TYR A 21 20.80 -20.78 -1.81
N GLU A 22 19.74 -20.75 -2.62
CA GLU A 22 19.84 -20.41 -4.04
C GLU A 22 20.33 -18.97 -4.23
N VAL A 23 19.77 -18.00 -3.49
CA VAL A 23 20.22 -16.61 -3.53
C VAL A 23 21.66 -16.46 -3.03
N GLU A 24 22.05 -17.20 -1.99
CA GLU A 24 23.44 -17.22 -1.50
C GLU A 24 24.39 -17.72 -2.59
N GLN A 25 24.06 -18.82 -3.26
CA GLN A 25 24.87 -19.35 -4.36
C GLN A 25 25.03 -18.35 -5.50
N HIS A 26 23.97 -17.63 -5.86
CA HIS A 26 24.01 -16.65 -6.96
C HIS A 26 24.71 -15.34 -6.59
N THR A 27 24.56 -14.85 -5.36
CA THR A 27 24.99 -13.50 -4.96
C THR A 27 26.24 -13.48 -4.08
N GLN A 28 26.55 -14.61 -3.44
CA GLN A 28 27.58 -14.74 -2.41
C GLN A 28 27.36 -13.81 -1.21
N ALA A 29 26.12 -13.31 -1.02
CA ALA A 29 25.77 -12.44 0.09
C ALA A 29 25.63 -13.25 1.40
N PRO A 30 25.88 -12.64 2.57
CA PRO A 30 25.70 -13.32 3.86
C PRO A 30 24.27 -13.83 4.07
N GLN A 31 24.13 -15.07 4.53
CA GLN A 31 22.83 -15.71 4.76
C GLN A 31 21.88 -14.90 5.64
N GLY A 32 22.39 -14.24 6.67
CA GLY A 32 21.56 -13.39 7.55
C GLY A 32 20.94 -12.19 6.83
N LEU A 33 21.67 -11.60 5.87
CA LEU A 33 21.18 -10.51 5.02
C LEU A 33 20.07 -11.03 4.09
N ILE A 34 20.30 -12.17 3.45
CA ILE A 34 19.32 -12.80 2.54
C ILE A 34 18.05 -13.17 3.31
N ALA A 35 18.19 -13.78 4.47
CA ALA A 35 17.07 -14.18 5.31
C ALA A 35 16.24 -12.98 5.79
N ALA A 36 16.88 -11.88 6.18
CA ALA A 36 16.19 -10.64 6.55
C ALA A 36 15.38 -10.09 5.37
N SER A 37 15.99 -10.00 4.19
CA SER A 37 15.29 -9.54 2.98
C SER A 37 14.09 -10.44 2.64
N ALA A 38 14.29 -11.77 2.66
CA ALA A 38 13.23 -12.75 2.40
C ALA A 38 12.06 -12.64 3.40
N LEU A 39 12.35 -12.48 4.69
CA LEU A 39 11.31 -12.26 5.71
C LEU A 39 10.54 -10.96 5.47
N GLY A 40 11.21 -9.88 5.07
CA GLY A 40 10.57 -8.62 4.71
C GLY A 40 9.58 -8.77 3.55
N VAL A 41 10.00 -9.47 2.48
CA VAL A 41 9.15 -9.77 1.31
C VAL A 41 7.92 -10.59 1.71
N ILE A 42 8.12 -11.65 2.51
CA ILE A 42 7.03 -12.52 2.96
C ILE A 42 6.05 -11.76 3.86
N SER A 43 6.57 -10.98 4.81
CA SER A 43 5.77 -10.10 5.67
C SER A 43 4.86 -9.21 4.83
N LEU A 44 5.42 -8.50 3.84
CA LEU A 44 4.67 -7.59 2.99
C LEU A 44 3.60 -8.31 2.15
N ALA A 45 3.94 -9.46 1.57
CA ALA A 45 2.99 -10.27 0.80
C ALA A 45 1.80 -10.75 1.65
N CYS A 46 2.01 -10.99 2.95
CA CYS A 46 1.03 -11.56 3.85
C CYS A 46 0.27 -10.52 4.70
N GLN A 47 0.80 -9.30 4.88
CA GLN A 47 0.33 -8.31 5.86
C GLN A 47 -1.16 -7.96 5.73
N ASN A 48 -1.71 -7.98 4.52
CA ASN A 48 -3.13 -7.68 4.26
C ASN A 48 -4.08 -8.90 4.34
N ARG A 49 -3.56 -10.08 4.68
CA ARG A 49 -4.31 -11.35 4.60
C ARG A 49 -4.38 -12.11 5.90
N ILE A 50 -3.33 -12.05 6.71
CA ILE A 50 -3.21 -12.89 7.90
C ILE A 50 -2.74 -12.10 9.11
N ASP A 51 -3.28 -12.50 10.26
CA ASP A 51 -2.69 -12.23 11.56
C ASP A 51 -2.13 -13.54 12.11
N VAL A 52 -1.12 -13.45 12.97
CA VAL A 52 -0.58 -14.59 13.70
C VAL A 52 -1.07 -14.56 15.15
N CYS A 53 -1.43 -15.73 15.67
CA CYS A 53 -1.69 -15.90 17.09
C CYS A 53 -0.42 -16.37 17.80
N ARG A 54 0.03 -15.59 18.77
CA ARG A 54 1.17 -15.91 19.63
C ARG A 54 0.65 -16.44 20.98
N LEU A 55 1.49 -16.41 22.02
CA LEU A 55 1.14 -16.84 23.37
C LEU A 55 -0.15 -16.19 23.87
N ASN A 56 -1.02 -16.95 24.54
CA ASN A 56 -2.20 -16.48 25.27
C ASN A 56 -3.16 -15.58 24.45
N ASN A 57 -3.51 -15.99 23.23
CA ASN A 57 -4.39 -15.25 22.31
C ASN A 57 -3.84 -13.88 21.87
N LEU A 58 -2.53 -13.64 22.01
CA LEU A 58 -1.90 -12.43 21.50
C LEU A 58 -1.86 -12.46 19.97
N ARG A 59 -2.94 -11.97 19.37
CA ARG A 59 -3.10 -11.81 17.92
C ARG A 59 -2.48 -10.50 17.47
N GLY A 60 -1.77 -10.52 16.35
CA GLY A 60 -1.23 -9.32 15.74
C GLY A 60 -0.86 -9.54 14.28
N PRO A 61 -0.59 -8.45 13.56
CA PRO A 61 -0.23 -8.54 12.15
C PRO A 61 1.12 -9.24 11.99
N VAL A 62 1.39 -9.70 10.78
CA VAL A 62 2.69 -10.26 10.39
C VAL A 62 3.72 -9.20 10.00
N SER A 63 3.48 -7.94 10.37
CA SER A 63 4.37 -6.80 10.13
C SER A 63 5.74 -7.01 10.78
N LEU A 64 6.82 -6.85 10.00
CA LEU A 64 8.19 -6.93 10.49
C LEU A 64 8.92 -5.59 10.35
N PHE A 65 9.76 -5.27 11.33
CA PHE A 65 10.76 -4.21 11.25
C PHE A 65 12.14 -4.86 11.21
N LEU A 66 12.82 -4.80 10.06
CA LEU A 66 14.08 -5.48 9.82
C LEU A 66 15.16 -4.46 9.47
N MET A 67 16.31 -4.58 10.11
CA MET A 67 17.48 -3.73 9.86
C MET A 67 18.70 -4.63 9.75
N THR A 68 19.37 -4.58 8.60
CA THR A 68 20.58 -5.35 8.33
C THR A 68 21.78 -4.41 8.29
N LEU A 69 22.71 -4.60 9.20
CA LEU A 69 24.00 -3.91 9.17
C LEU A 69 24.98 -4.74 8.33
N ALA A 70 25.46 -4.17 7.22
CA ALA A 70 26.45 -4.79 6.36
C ALA A 70 27.33 -3.73 5.71
N GLU A 71 28.60 -4.06 5.45
CA GLU A 71 29.56 -3.18 4.80
C GLU A 71 29.13 -2.80 3.37
N SER A 72 29.75 -1.75 2.82
CA SER A 72 29.53 -1.41 1.42
C SER A 72 30.03 -2.55 0.53
N GLY A 73 29.28 -2.91 -0.51
CA GLY A 73 29.63 -4.02 -1.40
C GLY A 73 29.06 -5.40 -1.02
N GLU A 74 28.47 -5.56 0.17
CA GLU A 74 27.83 -6.79 0.67
C GLU A 74 26.54 -7.21 -0.06
N ARG A 75 26.36 -6.77 -1.31
CA ARG A 75 25.27 -7.17 -2.22
C ARG A 75 23.83 -6.95 -1.70
N LYS A 76 23.63 -6.14 -0.65
CA LYS A 76 22.32 -5.70 -0.11
C LYS A 76 21.28 -5.42 -1.21
N SER A 77 21.53 -4.39 -2.01
CA SER A 77 20.61 -3.98 -3.09
C SER A 77 20.42 -5.04 -4.17
N THR A 78 21.38 -5.96 -4.37
CA THR A 78 21.26 -7.05 -5.35
C THR A 78 20.28 -8.11 -4.85
N VAL A 79 20.42 -8.49 -3.58
CA VAL A 79 19.52 -9.44 -2.91
C VAL A 79 18.11 -8.88 -2.82
N ASP A 80 17.96 -7.63 -2.38
CA ASP A 80 16.65 -6.97 -2.27
C ASP A 80 15.94 -6.91 -3.63
N LYS A 81 16.64 -6.50 -4.70
CA LYS A 81 16.08 -6.47 -6.06
C LYS A 81 15.63 -7.86 -6.53
N LEU A 82 16.40 -8.90 -6.24
CA LEU A 82 16.08 -10.26 -6.65
C LEU A 82 14.81 -10.77 -5.96
N LEU A 83 14.73 -10.61 -4.64
CA LEU A 83 13.62 -11.12 -3.82
C LEU A 83 12.36 -10.27 -3.95
N MET A 84 12.48 -8.96 -4.15
CA MET A 84 11.36 -8.03 -4.31
C MET A 84 10.78 -8.01 -5.73
N LYS A 85 11.47 -8.59 -6.72
CA LYS A 85 11.03 -8.61 -8.13
C LYS A 85 9.55 -8.98 -8.32
N PRO A 86 8.99 -10.02 -7.68
CA PRO A 86 7.58 -10.36 -7.84
C PRO A 86 6.63 -9.27 -7.32
N LEU A 87 7.03 -8.55 -6.27
CA LEU A 87 6.23 -7.46 -5.70
C LEU A 87 6.28 -6.21 -6.57
N TYR A 88 7.43 -5.90 -7.17
CA TYR A 88 7.53 -4.82 -8.16
C TYR A 88 6.67 -5.11 -9.39
N GLN A 89 6.72 -6.34 -9.91
CA GLN A 89 5.87 -6.76 -11.04
C GLN A 89 4.39 -6.62 -10.69
N LEU A 90 3.97 -7.07 -9.50
CA LEU A 90 2.59 -6.93 -9.05
C LEU A 90 2.14 -5.46 -8.98
N GLU A 91 2.98 -4.56 -8.46
CA GLU A 91 2.64 -3.13 -8.39
C GLU A 91 2.54 -2.51 -9.80
N GLU A 92 3.40 -2.93 -10.74
CA GLU A 92 3.36 -2.52 -12.14
C GLU A 92 2.06 -3.00 -12.83
N ASP A 93 1.72 -4.28 -12.74
CA ASP A 93 0.51 -4.87 -13.31
C ASP A 93 -0.77 -4.16 -12.79
N LEU A 94 -0.80 -3.86 -11.47
CA LEU A 94 -1.90 -3.14 -10.84
C LEU A 94 -1.98 -1.68 -11.31
N PHE A 95 -0.83 -1.04 -11.55
CA PHE A 95 -0.77 0.33 -12.04
C PHE A 95 -1.21 0.43 -13.51
N GLU A 96 -0.83 -0.54 -14.35
CA GLU A 96 -1.30 -0.63 -15.74
C GLU A 96 -2.82 -0.79 -15.79
N LYS A 97 -3.36 -1.74 -15.02
CA LYS A 97 -4.81 -1.93 -14.88
C LYS A 97 -5.51 -0.65 -14.41
N TYR A 98 -4.99 -0.01 -13.38
CA TYR A 98 -5.53 1.26 -12.88
C TYR A 98 -5.54 2.34 -13.97
N THR A 99 -4.48 2.44 -14.77
CA THR A 99 -4.37 3.45 -15.84
C THR A 99 -5.38 3.21 -16.96
N HIS A 100 -5.61 1.94 -17.31
CA HIS A 100 -6.65 1.56 -18.25
C HIS A 100 -8.04 1.93 -17.71
N ASP A 101 -8.36 1.47 -16.50
CA ASP A 101 -9.65 1.74 -15.84
C ASP A 101 -9.90 3.24 -15.64
N LEU A 102 -8.84 4.02 -15.36
CA LEU A 102 -8.92 5.47 -15.18
C LEU A 102 -9.35 6.19 -16.46
N THR A 103 -8.91 5.70 -17.61
CA THR A 103 -9.26 6.29 -18.91
C THR A 103 -10.74 6.04 -19.21
N ALA A 104 -11.21 4.80 -19.01
CA ALA A 104 -12.63 4.47 -19.16
C ALA A 104 -13.51 5.28 -18.20
N TRP A 105 -13.13 5.31 -16.91
CA TRP A 105 -13.86 6.07 -15.89
C TRP A 105 -13.93 7.57 -16.19
N ARG A 106 -12.85 8.20 -16.70
CA ARG A 106 -12.86 9.62 -17.08
C ARG A 106 -13.87 9.93 -18.18
N ASN A 107 -14.02 9.03 -19.16
CA ASN A 107 -15.02 9.17 -20.22
C ASN A 107 -16.44 9.05 -19.64
N ASP A 108 -16.67 8.03 -18.82
CA ASP A 108 -17.97 7.81 -18.16
C ASP A 108 -18.34 8.98 -17.24
N GLU A 109 -17.38 9.50 -16.47
CA GLU A 109 -17.55 10.66 -15.60
C GLU A 109 -17.87 11.93 -16.41
N ALA A 110 -17.24 12.13 -17.57
CA ALA A 110 -17.52 13.26 -18.44
C ALA A 110 -18.96 13.20 -18.99
N ILE A 111 -19.39 12.03 -19.48
CA ILE A 111 -20.76 11.81 -19.97
C ILE A 111 -21.77 12.02 -18.83
N PHE A 112 -21.54 11.38 -17.70
CA PHE A 112 -22.36 11.52 -16.49
C PHE A 112 -22.53 12.99 -16.08
N ASN A 113 -21.44 13.76 -16.07
CA ASN A 113 -21.48 15.17 -15.70
C ASN A 113 -22.25 16.04 -16.71
N ILE A 114 -22.16 15.73 -18.01
CA ILE A 114 -22.95 16.40 -19.06
C ILE A 114 -24.44 16.13 -18.84
N GLU A 115 -24.83 14.86 -18.67
CA GLU A 115 -26.23 14.47 -18.44
C GLU A 115 -26.79 15.07 -17.16
N LYS A 116 -26.01 15.00 -16.07
CA LYS A 116 -26.34 15.60 -14.78
C LYS A 116 -26.58 17.10 -14.93
N LYS A 117 -25.69 17.82 -15.62
CA LYS A 117 -25.83 19.26 -15.85
C LYS A 117 -27.06 19.59 -16.69
N ALA A 118 -27.35 18.80 -17.72
CA ALA A 118 -28.53 18.97 -18.57
C ALA A 118 -29.83 18.78 -17.77
N LEU A 119 -29.94 17.69 -16.99
CA LEU A 119 -31.10 17.42 -16.14
C LEU A 119 -31.26 18.47 -15.04
N MET A 120 -30.16 18.89 -14.39
CA MET A 120 -30.19 19.97 -13.40
C MET A 120 -30.65 21.31 -14.00
N SER A 121 -30.21 21.65 -15.21
CA SER A 121 -30.63 22.87 -15.91
C SER A 121 -32.11 22.81 -16.28
N LYS A 122 -32.57 21.66 -16.80
CA LYS A 122 -33.98 21.43 -17.12
C LYS A 122 -34.86 21.53 -15.87
N LEU A 123 -34.47 20.87 -14.77
CA LEU A 123 -35.17 20.93 -13.50
C LEU A 123 -35.30 22.37 -12.99
N LYS A 124 -34.22 23.16 -13.03
CA LYS A 124 -34.25 24.59 -12.69
C LYS A 124 -35.22 25.38 -13.58
N SER A 125 -35.27 25.08 -14.87
CA SER A 125 -36.18 25.74 -15.82
C SER A 125 -37.64 25.40 -15.56
N ASP A 126 -37.94 24.11 -15.35
CA ASP A 126 -39.30 23.61 -15.08
C ASP A 126 -39.86 24.20 -13.78
N ILE A 127 -39.04 24.26 -12.72
CA ILE A 127 -39.39 24.93 -11.45
C ILE A 127 -39.67 26.42 -11.67
N ARG A 128 -38.77 27.14 -12.36
CA ARG A 128 -38.93 28.59 -12.62
C ARG A 128 -40.19 28.90 -13.42
N ARG A 129 -40.58 28.01 -14.33
CA ARG A 129 -41.76 28.16 -15.19
C ARG A 129 -43.03 27.56 -14.58
N ASN A 130 -42.97 27.09 -13.33
CA ASN A 130 -44.06 26.42 -12.62
C ASN A 130 -44.67 25.25 -13.41
N LYS A 131 -43.82 24.49 -14.11
CA LYS A 131 -44.19 23.28 -14.86
C LYS A 131 -44.07 22.05 -13.97
N ASP A 132 -44.79 20.99 -14.34
CA ASP A 132 -44.55 19.68 -13.74
C ASP A 132 -43.11 19.25 -14.00
N HIS A 133 -42.42 18.90 -12.92
CA HIS A 133 -41.00 18.56 -12.88
C HIS A 133 -40.75 17.19 -12.23
N LEU A 134 -41.80 16.43 -11.90
CA LEU A 134 -41.69 15.11 -11.27
C LEU A 134 -40.84 14.16 -12.12
N ALA A 135 -41.14 14.02 -13.40
CA ALA A 135 -40.40 13.16 -14.32
C ALA A 135 -38.92 13.57 -14.47
N THR A 136 -38.63 14.88 -14.52
CA THR A 136 -37.23 15.38 -14.60
C THR A 136 -36.48 15.08 -13.29
N ASN A 137 -37.15 15.19 -12.14
CA ASN A 137 -36.58 14.89 -10.82
C ASN A 137 -36.31 13.38 -10.64
N GLU A 138 -37.24 12.52 -11.06
CA GLU A 138 -37.06 11.06 -11.02
C GLU A 138 -35.88 10.62 -11.88
N ARG A 139 -35.78 11.13 -13.11
CA ARG A 139 -34.66 10.82 -14.00
C ARG A 139 -33.32 11.32 -13.46
N LEU A 140 -33.29 12.47 -12.77
CA LEU A 140 -32.09 12.94 -12.10
C LEU A 140 -31.71 12.03 -10.92
N LYS A 141 -32.69 11.58 -10.12
CA LYS A 141 -32.43 10.63 -9.03
C LYS A 141 -31.86 9.32 -9.55
N GLU A 142 -32.44 8.77 -10.60
CA GLU A 142 -31.96 7.55 -11.26
C GLU A 142 -30.52 7.73 -11.75
N LEU A 143 -30.24 8.81 -12.47
CA LEU A 143 -28.89 9.11 -12.92
C LEU A 143 -27.91 9.18 -11.74
N LEU A 144 -28.25 9.87 -10.64
CA LEU A 144 -27.34 9.96 -9.48
C LEU A 144 -26.97 8.60 -8.87
N THR A 145 -27.78 7.55 -9.08
CA THR A 145 -27.45 6.18 -8.65
C THR A 145 -26.40 5.51 -9.55
N THR A 146 -26.28 5.93 -10.81
CA THR A 146 -25.31 5.41 -11.78
C THR A 146 -23.98 6.18 -11.79
N ASN A 147 -23.69 6.94 -10.72
CA ASN A 147 -22.45 7.71 -10.60
C ASN A 147 -21.22 6.78 -10.76
N PRO A 148 -20.38 6.99 -11.80
CA PRO A 148 -19.26 6.12 -12.07
C PRO A 148 -18.24 6.18 -10.93
N LYS A 149 -17.82 5.01 -10.43
CA LYS A 149 -16.88 4.91 -9.31
C LYS A 149 -15.45 5.03 -9.82
N ALA A 150 -14.69 5.96 -9.25
CA ALA A 150 -13.28 6.12 -9.59
C ALA A 150 -12.50 4.84 -9.30
N PRO A 151 -11.62 4.39 -10.22
CA PRO A 151 -10.79 3.23 -9.98
C PRO A 151 -9.81 3.50 -8.84
N VAL A 152 -9.41 2.43 -8.16
CA VAL A 152 -8.52 2.50 -7.01
C VAL A 152 -7.09 2.26 -7.47
N ARG A 153 -6.19 3.18 -7.14
CA ARG A 153 -4.75 2.96 -7.31
C ARG A 153 -4.22 2.14 -6.14
N PHE A 154 -3.80 0.92 -6.40
CA PHE A 154 -3.07 0.10 -5.44
C PHE A 154 -1.59 0.43 -5.51
N LYS A 155 -1.00 0.70 -4.36
CA LYS A 155 0.43 0.91 -4.16
C LYS A 155 0.75 0.39 -2.77
N PHE A 156 1.85 -0.31 -2.58
CA PHE A 156 2.21 -0.85 -1.28
C PHE A 156 3.70 -0.76 -1.00
N LEU A 157 4.52 -0.33 -1.96
CA LEU A 157 5.95 -0.10 -1.78
C LEU A 157 6.29 1.38 -1.70
N PHE A 158 7.04 1.77 -0.68
CA PHE A 158 7.48 3.14 -0.44
C PHE A 158 8.96 3.15 -0.05
N ASN A 159 9.74 4.04 -0.69
CA ASN A 159 11.15 4.24 -0.36
C ASN A 159 11.35 5.46 0.54
N ASP A 160 10.56 6.52 0.31
CA ASP A 160 10.47 7.70 1.16
C ASP A 160 9.02 8.20 1.12
N ALA A 161 8.42 8.38 2.30
CA ALA A 161 7.06 8.89 2.43
C ALA A 161 6.87 9.61 3.76
N THR A 162 6.19 10.76 3.72
CA THR A 162 5.87 11.48 4.96
C THR A 162 4.85 10.68 5.79
N PRO A 163 4.87 10.82 7.13
CA PRO A 163 3.86 10.19 7.99
C PRO A 163 2.43 10.54 7.59
N ALA A 164 2.19 11.77 7.12
CA ALA A 164 0.89 12.21 6.60
C ALA A 164 0.47 11.43 5.34
N ALA A 165 1.39 11.19 4.40
CA ALA A 165 1.13 10.42 3.20
C ALA A 165 0.82 8.95 3.53
N ILE A 166 1.57 8.36 4.47
CA ILE A 166 1.34 6.98 4.93
C ILE A 166 -0.03 6.87 5.63
N LYS A 167 -0.37 7.80 6.53
CA LYS A 167 -1.70 7.86 7.16
C LYS A 167 -2.81 7.95 6.12
N ALA A 168 -2.68 8.86 5.15
CA ALA A 168 -3.67 9.03 4.09
C ALA A 168 -3.84 7.75 3.25
N HIS A 169 -2.73 7.06 2.96
CA HIS A 169 -2.73 5.80 2.22
C HIS A 169 -3.45 4.69 2.99
N LEU A 170 -3.10 4.46 4.26
CA LEU A 170 -3.68 3.41 5.10
C LEU A 170 -5.15 3.65 5.45
N CYS A 171 -5.59 4.91 5.49
CA CYS A 171 -7.03 5.23 5.59
C CYS A 171 -7.81 4.99 4.29
N GLY A 172 -7.12 4.67 3.19
CA GLY A 172 -7.70 4.40 1.89
C GLY A 172 -8.23 2.97 1.76
N HIS A 173 -8.20 2.48 0.51
CA HIS A 173 -8.70 1.15 0.17
C HIS A 173 -7.71 0.04 0.50
N TRP A 174 -6.42 0.37 0.61
CA TRP A 174 -5.34 -0.58 0.89
C TRP A 174 -4.74 -0.28 2.26
N ARG A 175 -4.68 -1.30 3.12
CA ARG A 175 -4.33 -1.17 4.55
C ARG A 175 -3.01 -1.84 4.92
N SER A 176 -2.08 -1.93 3.97
CA SER A 176 -0.72 -2.45 4.18
C SER A 176 0.28 -1.53 3.51
N VAL A 177 1.47 -1.45 4.10
CA VAL A 177 2.56 -0.61 3.60
C VAL A 177 3.89 -1.33 3.84
N GLY A 178 4.70 -1.40 2.80
CA GLY A 178 6.10 -1.81 2.85
C GLY A 178 6.99 -0.60 2.68
N ILE A 179 7.82 -0.33 3.68
CA ILE A 179 8.83 0.73 3.63
C ILE A 179 10.17 0.03 3.52
N MET A 180 10.78 0.10 2.35
CA MET A 180 12.00 -0.65 2.02
C MET A 180 13.05 0.31 1.48
N SER A 181 14.27 0.22 2.00
CA SER A 181 15.41 1.00 1.54
C SER A 181 16.70 0.21 1.73
N ASP A 182 17.58 0.23 0.74
CA ASP A 182 18.95 -0.29 0.84
C ASP A 182 19.90 0.70 1.54
N GLU A 183 19.45 1.94 1.75
CA GLU A 183 20.14 2.99 2.48
C GLU A 183 19.37 3.37 3.74
N ALA A 184 19.90 2.97 4.90
CA ALA A 184 19.30 3.27 6.20
C ALA A 184 19.18 4.78 6.46
N GLY A 185 20.13 5.58 5.96
CA GLY A 185 20.13 7.03 6.09
C GLY A 185 18.87 7.70 5.51
N ILE A 186 18.30 7.16 4.43
CA ILE A 186 17.06 7.68 3.83
C ILE A 186 15.89 7.51 4.81
N ILE A 187 15.82 6.39 5.52
CA ILE A 187 14.71 6.08 6.43
C ILE A 187 14.87 6.80 7.77
N PHE A 188 16.10 6.86 8.32
CA PHE A 188 16.37 7.47 9.62
C PHE A 188 16.53 8.99 9.57
N ASN A 189 17.10 9.55 8.50
CA ASN A 189 17.22 11.00 8.32
C ASN A 189 16.03 11.60 7.54
N GLY A 190 15.24 10.75 6.89
CA GLY A 190 14.03 11.16 6.18
C GLY A 190 12.84 11.36 7.11
N TYR A 191 11.69 11.64 6.52
CA TYR A 191 10.47 11.95 7.29
C TYR A 191 9.79 10.72 7.88
N THR A 192 10.09 9.55 7.34
CA THR A 192 9.34 8.31 7.59
C THR A 192 9.36 7.89 9.06
N LEU A 193 10.52 7.89 9.73
CA LEU A 193 10.64 7.48 11.14
C LEU A 193 10.56 8.63 12.16
N ASN A 194 10.27 9.87 11.71
CA ASN A 194 10.24 11.03 12.62
C ASN A 194 9.09 10.99 13.63
N GLU A 195 8.05 10.18 13.39
CA GLU A 195 6.95 9.95 14.33
C GLU A 195 6.96 8.50 14.87
N LEU A 196 7.99 8.13 15.65
CA LEU A 196 8.13 6.79 16.23
C LEU A 196 6.85 6.25 16.93
N PRO A 197 6.09 7.04 17.72
CA PRO A 197 4.85 6.54 18.32
C PRO A 197 3.80 6.09 17.28
N PHE A 198 3.76 6.76 16.13
CA PHE A 198 2.89 6.36 15.02
C PHE A 198 3.39 5.07 14.36
N ILE A 199 4.69 4.97 14.09
CA ILE A 199 5.30 3.75 13.52
C ILE A 199 5.05 2.53 14.41
N ASN A 200 5.21 2.68 15.73
CA ASN A 200 4.97 1.59 16.68
C ASN A 200 3.51 1.10 16.65
N LYS A 201 2.54 2.03 16.58
CA LYS A 201 1.11 1.67 16.44
C LYS A 201 0.78 1.02 15.11
N MET A 202 1.47 1.41 14.03
CA MET A 202 1.30 0.72 12.75
C MET A 202 1.88 -0.69 12.80
N TRP A 203 3.01 -0.85 13.49
CA TRP A 203 3.68 -2.14 13.60
C TRP A 203 2.87 -3.14 14.42
N ASP A 204 2.28 -2.72 15.55
CA ASP A 204 1.45 -3.58 16.40
C ASP A 204 0.01 -3.79 15.89
N GLY A 205 -0.41 -3.01 14.88
CA GLY A 205 -1.74 -3.08 14.28
C GLY A 205 -2.83 -2.38 15.09
N SER A 206 -2.45 -1.52 16.05
CA SER A 206 -3.38 -0.75 16.87
C SER A 206 -4.23 0.20 16.05
N ILE A 207 -5.44 0.47 16.55
CA ILE A 207 -6.32 1.47 15.96
C ILE A 207 -5.68 2.86 16.11
N PHE A 208 -5.48 3.53 14.98
CA PHE A 208 -5.01 4.91 14.93
C PHE A 208 -6.09 5.80 14.30
N THR A 209 -6.70 6.68 15.11
CA THR A 209 -7.70 7.63 14.62
C THR A 209 -7.02 8.84 14.02
N VAL A 210 -7.35 9.15 12.77
CA VAL A 210 -6.89 10.36 12.08
C VAL A 210 -8.08 11.28 11.88
N GLU A 211 -8.13 12.39 12.60
CA GLU A 211 -9.09 13.46 12.33
C GLU A 211 -8.53 14.34 11.19
N ARG A 212 -9.20 14.35 10.04
CA ARG A 212 -8.86 15.28 8.97
C ARG A 212 -9.42 16.66 9.33
N LYS A 213 -8.58 17.70 9.30
CA LYS A 213 -9.05 19.06 9.06
C LYS A 213 -9.52 19.12 7.59
N THR A 214 -10.75 18.72 7.31
CA THR A 214 -11.35 19.01 6.00
C THR A 214 -11.54 20.51 5.90
N SER A 215 -10.91 21.14 4.90
CA SER A 215 -11.28 22.47 4.41
C SER A 215 -12.79 22.55 4.19
N PRO A 216 -13.41 23.73 4.36
CA PRO A 216 -14.87 23.85 4.35
C PRO A 216 -15.42 23.32 3.04
N ARG A 217 -16.50 22.53 3.11
CA ARG A 217 -17.32 22.26 1.93
C ARG A 217 -17.86 23.62 1.46
N ASN A 218 -17.67 23.90 0.17
CA ASN A 218 -18.27 25.05 -0.54
C ASN A 218 -19.76 25.21 -0.23
#